data_AF-A0A8K0CF57-F1
#
_entry.id   AF-A0A8K0CF57-F1
#
_cell.length_a   1.000
_cell.length_b   1.000
_cell.length_c   1.000
_cell.angle_alpha   90.00
_cell.angle_beta   90.00
_cell.angle_gamma   90.00
#
_symmetry.space_group_name_H-M   'P 1'
#
loop_
_entity.id
_entity.type
_entity.pdbx_description
1 polymer ?
#
loop_
_entity_poly.entity_id
_entity_poly.type
_entity_poly.pdbx_seq_one_letter_code
_entity_poly.pdbx_strand_id
1 'polypeptide(L)'
;MTQEILNLMEEGRLVKLKDPENYSEMQSKIGKKIRQAKEQYMTNKCKEIEDLNSKHTQREYLPETERSEIMQSEVEYAIKTTKGDKALGPDDIPIALLKIMERNRIQLLIAFFNKIYDTGVIPNEWLVSSKVSPMKLGRL
;
A
#
# COMPACT_ATOMS: atom_id res chain seq x y z
N MET A 1 -11.88 7.12 -12.46
CA MET A 1 -11.45 7.62 -13.78
C MET A 1 -12.52 8.61 -14.22
N THR A 2 -12.18 9.89 -14.43
CA THR A 2 -13.17 10.94 -14.72
C THR A 2 -13.60 10.93 -16.19
N GLN A 3 -14.82 11.37 -16.46
CA GLN A 3 -15.38 11.45 -17.83
C GLN A 3 -14.52 12.32 -18.76
N GLU A 4 -13.95 13.40 -18.21
CA GLU A 4 -13.00 14.26 -18.93
C GLU A 4 -11.77 13.50 -19.45
N ILE A 5 -11.23 12.55 -18.68
CA ILE A 5 -10.06 11.76 -19.09
C ILE A 5 -10.44 10.70 -20.12
N LEU A 6 -11.64 10.13 -20.02
CA LEU A 6 -12.17 9.18 -21.00
C LEU A 6 -12.33 9.84 -22.38
N ASN A 7 -12.91 11.04 -22.42
CA ASN A 7 -13.09 11.80 -23.65
C ASN A 7 -11.74 12.21 -24.27
N LEU A 8 -10.78 12.67 -23.46
CA LEU A 8 -9.43 13.00 -23.93
C LEU A 8 -8.66 11.78 -24.47
N MET A 9 -8.92 10.57 -23.95
CA MET A 9 -8.32 9.33 -24.47
C MET A 9 -8.94 8.90 -25.81
N GLU A 10 -10.22 9.18 -26.02
CA GLU A 10 -10.95 8.89 -27.25
C GLU A 10 -10.56 9.85 -28.39
N GLU A 11 -10.50 11.15 -28.09
CA GLU A 11 -9.90 12.17 -28.97
C GLU A 11 -8.43 11.84 -29.27
N GLY A 12 -7.73 11.36 -28.24
CA GLY A 12 -6.41 10.73 -28.29
C GLY A 12 -6.25 9.73 -29.44
N ARG A 13 -7.21 8.81 -29.58
CA ARG A 13 -7.19 7.76 -30.61
C ARG A 13 -7.46 8.30 -32.01
N LEU A 14 -8.31 9.31 -32.16
CA LEU A 14 -8.68 9.88 -33.46
C LEU A 14 -7.55 10.71 -34.09
N VAL A 15 -6.84 11.51 -33.30
CA VAL A 15 -5.71 12.32 -33.79
C VAL A 15 -4.52 11.44 -34.18
N LYS A 16 -4.31 10.30 -33.51
CA LYS A 16 -3.26 9.32 -33.86
C LYS A 16 -3.39 8.80 -35.31
N LEU A 17 -4.61 8.76 -35.84
CA LEU A 17 -4.91 8.31 -37.21
C LEU A 17 -4.81 9.44 -38.24
N LYS A 18 -4.99 10.70 -37.82
CA LYS A 18 -5.10 11.87 -38.72
C LYS A 18 -3.82 12.71 -38.80
N ASP A 19 -3.09 12.85 -37.70
CA ASP A 19 -1.94 13.76 -37.64
C ASP A 19 -0.89 13.28 -36.60
N PRO A 20 0.11 12.49 -37.03
CA PRO A 20 1.09 11.86 -36.14
C PRO A 20 2.01 12.85 -35.41
N GLU A 21 2.32 14.01 -36.00
CA GLU A 21 3.25 14.98 -35.41
C GLU A 21 2.66 15.65 -34.16
N ASN A 22 1.35 15.94 -34.18
CA ASN A 22 0.66 16.61 -33.07
C ASN A 22 0.20 15.65 -31.94
N TYR A 23 0.30 14.34 -32.16
CA TYR A 23 -0.11 13.32 -31.19
C TYR A 23 0.75 13.32 -29.91
N SER A 24 2.04 13.69 -30.01
CA SER A 24 2.97 13.74 -28.88
C SER A 24 2.55 14.78 -27.82
N GLU A 25 2.17 15.98 -28.27
CA GLU A 25 1.75 17.06 -27.37
C GLU A 25 0.44 16.71 -26.66
N MET A 26 -0.51 16.11 -27.39
CA MET A 26 -1.77 15.64 -26.83
C MET A 26 -1.57 14.49 -25.84
N GLN A 27 -0.71 13.51 -26.13
CA GLN A 27 -0.37 12.43 -25.18
C GLN A 27 0.30 12.96 -23.92
N SER A 28 1.15 13.99 -24.03
CA SER A 28 1.73 14.66 -22.87
C SER A 28 0.65 15.31 -21.99
N LYS A 29 -0.33 15.99 -22.60
CA LYS A 29 -1.49 16.58 -21.90
C LYS A 29 -2.35 15.51 -21.22
N ILE A 30 -2.65 14.40 -21.89
CA ILE A 30 -3.39 13.26 -21.33
C ILE A 30 -2.63 12.66 -20.14
N GLY A 31 -1.33 12.42 -20.28
CA GLY A 31 -0.47 11.90 -19.20
C GLY A 31 -0.45 12.79 -17.96
N LYS A 32 -0.37 14.12 -18.15
CA LYS A 32 -0.45 15.11 -17.07
C LYS A 32 -1.81 15.05 -16.36
N LYS A 33 -2.91 15.04 -17.10
CA LYS A 33 -4.28 14.95 -16.54
C LYS A 33 -4.51 13.65 -15.77
N ILE A 34 -4.02 12.52 -16.28
CA ILE A 34 -4.07 11.22 -15.57
C ILE A 34 -3.28 11.29 -14.26
N ARG A 35 -2.07 11.87 -14.29
CA ARG A 35 -1.25 12.03 -13.10
C ARG A 35 -1.94 12.89 -12.04
N GLN A 36 -2.48 14.05 -12.44
CA GLN A 36 -3.23 14.95 -11.56
C GLN A 36 -4.44 14.26 -10.93
N ALA A 37 -5.23 13.53 -11.72
CA ALA A 37 -6.40 12.81 -11.20
C ALA A 37 -6.01 11.68 -10.22
N LYS A 38 -4.88 11.00 -10.47
CA LYS A 38 -4.35 10.00 -9.52
C LYS A 38 -3.90 10.66 -8.22
N GLU A 39 -3.14 11.76 -8.31
CA GLU A 39 -2.66 12.50 -7.13
C GLU A 39 -3.83 13.05 -6.30
N GLN A 40 -4.86 13.60 -6.96
CA GLN A 40 -6.09 14.07 -6.31
C GLN A 40 -6.85 12.93 -5.64
N TYR A 41 -7.02 11.79 -6.31
CA TYR A 41 -7.68 10.62 -5.73
C TYR A 41 -6.95 10.16 -4.46
N MET A 42 -5.63 10.01 -4.52
CA MET A 42 -4.82 9.60 -3.37
C MET A 42 -4.93 10.60 -2.22
N THR A 43 -4.85 11.90 -2.54
CA THR A 43 -4.98 12.97 -1.55
C THR A 43 -6.34 12.95 -0.86
N ASN A 44 -7.43 12.79 -1.62
CA ASN A 44 -8.78 12.72 -1.07
C ASN A 44 -8.96 11.48 -0.20
N LYS A 45 -8.39 10.34 -0.61
CA LYS A 45 -8.45 9.11 0.18
C LYS A 45 -7.67 9.22 1.48
N CYS A 46 -6.51 9.88 1.48
CA CYS A 46 -5.76 10.18 2.71
C CYS A 46 -6.58 11.04 3.68
N LYS A 47 -7.20 12.12 3.19
CA LYS A 47 -8.06 12.98 4.02
C LYS A 47 -9.25 12.23 4.61
N GLU A 48 -9.91 11.38 3.81
CA GLU A 48 -11.02 10.55 4.29
C GLU A 48 -10.57 9.62 5.44
N ILE A 49 -9.39 9.02 5.33
CA ILE A 49 -8.82 8.17 6.38
C ILE A 49 -8.50 8.99 7.64
N GLU A 50 -7.91 10.17 7.49
CA GLU A 50 -7.59 11.07 8.61
C GLU A 50 -8.85 11.54 9.34
N ASP A 51 -9.92 11.89 8.60
CA ASP A 51 -11.22 12.26 9.15
C ASP A 51 -11.87 11.09 9.88
N LEU A 52 -11.85 9.89 9.30
CA LEU A 52 -12.35 8.68 9.94
C LEU A 52 -11.56 8.35 11.20
N ASN A 53 -10.23 8.49 11.18
CA ASN A 53 -9.37 8.25 12.32
C ASN A 53 -9.56 9.29 13.43
N SER A 54 -9.80 10.55 13.07
CA SER A 54 -10.13 11.64 14.01
C SER A 54 -11.47 11.37 14.70
N LYS A 55 -12.47 10.86 13.96
CA LYS A 55 -13.75 10.41 14.51
C LYS A 55 -13.61 9.13 15.35
N HIS A 56 -12.67 8.26 14.99
CA HIS A 56 -12.31 7.03 15.73
C HIS A 56 -11.17 7.23 16.75
N THR A 57 -10.86 8.46 17.17
CA THR A 57 -9.91 8.69 18.27
C THR A 57 -10.45 8.15 19.61
N GLN A 58 -11.74 7.80 19.65
CA GLN A 58 -12.26 6.80 20.57
C GLN A 58 -12.42 5.47 19.79
N ARG A 59 -11.35 4.68 19.67
CA ARG A 59 -11.57 3.28 20.02
C ARG A 59 -11.93 3.37 21.49
N GLU A 60 -13.20 3.16 21.82
CA GLU A 60 -13.54 2.65 23.14
C GLU A 60 -12.48 1.58 23.42
N TYR A 61 -11.72 1.78 24.50
CA TYR A 61 -10.93 0.71 25.06
C TYR A 61 -11.91 -0.42 25.25
N LEU A 62 -11.86 -1.42 24.36
CA LEU A 62 -12.51 -2.69 24.63
C LEU A 62 -12.04 -3.08 26.03
N PRO A 63 -12.97 -3.35 26.96
CA PRO A 63 -12.58 -3.75 28.30
C PRO A 63 -11.58 -4.89 28.16
N GLU A 64 -10.53 -4.89 28.99
CA GLU A 64 -9.39 -5.82 28.93
C GLU A 64 -9.79 -7.29 28.72
N THR A 65 -11.00 -7.64 29.15
CA THR A 65 -11.68 -8.92 28.98
C THR A 65 -12.02 -9.35 27.54
N GLU A 66 -12.08 -8.44 26.56
CA GLU A 66 -12.36 -8.76 25.14
C GLU A 66 -11.12 -8.66 24.25
N ARG A 67 -9.93 -8.49 24.85
CA ARG A 67 -8.69 -8.43 24.09
C ARG A 67 -8.22 -9.84 23.74
N SER A 68 -8.48 -10.26 22.50
CA SER A 68 -7.93 -11.51 21.97
C SER A 68 -6.44 -11.35 21.67
N GLU A 69 -5.61 -12.19 22.29
CA GLU A 69 -4.22 -12.34 21.91
C GLU A 69 -4.11 -12.85 20.46
N ILE A 70 -3.09 -12.42 19.73
CA ILE A 70 -2.80 -13.00 18.41
C ILE A 70 -2.46 -14.48 18.62
N MET A 71 -3.24 -15.36 17.99
CA MET A 71 -3.04 -16.80 18.12
C MET A 71 -1.91 -17.28 17.21
N GLN A 72 -1.21 -18.32 17.66
CA GLN A 72 -0.16 -18.95 16.86
C GLN A 72 -0.67 -19.48 15.52
N SER A 73 -1.88 -20.05 15.50
CA SER A 73 -2.52 -20.55 14.27
C SER A 73 -2.76 -19.44 13.24
N GLU A 74 -3.12 -18.24 13.68
CA GLU A 74 -3.34 -17.08 12.80
C GLU A 74 -2.04 -16.64 12.14
N VAL A 75 -0.95 -16.57 12.92
CA VAL A 75 0.37 -16.20 12.40
C VAL A 75 0.90 -17.26 11.43
N GLU A 76 0.77 -18.55 11.77
CA GLU A 76 1.14 -19.64 10.88
C GLU A 76 0.36 -19.59 9.56
N TYR A 77 -0.95 -19.32 9.63
CA TYR A 77 -1.79 -19.15 8.45
C TYR A 77 -1.37 -17.94 7.61
N ALA A 78 -1.10 -16.79 8.24
CA ALA A 78 -0.65 -15.58 7.56
C ALA A 78 0.68 -15.79 6.82
N ILE A 79 1.67 -16.41 7.47
CA ILE A 79 2.96 -16.72 6.85
C ILE A 79 2.78 -17.65 5.65
N LYS A 80 1.94 -18.69 5.79
CA LYS A 80 1.68 -19.66 4.72
C LYS A 80 0.98 -19.03 3.51
N THR A 81 0.00 -18.16 3.74
CA THR A 81 -0.79 -17.52 2.68
C THR A 81 -0.11 -16.33 2.01
N THR A 82 0.90 -15.73 2.65
CA THR A 82 1.61 -14.58 2.09
C THR A 82 2.31 -14.95 0.78
N LYS A 83 2.16 -14.13 -0.26
CA LYS A 83 2.84 -14.35 -1.55
C LYS A 83 4.34 -14.14 -1.42
N GLY A 84 5.13 -14.91 -2.17
CA GLY A 84 6.60 -14.89 -2.09
C GLY A 84 7.28 -13.75 -2.86
N ASP A 85 6.55 -13.09 -3.76
CA ASP A 85 7.01 -12.04 -4.68
C ASP A 85 7.02 -10.64 -4.06
N LYS A 86 7.15 -10.55 -2.73
CA LYS A 86 7.22 -9.27 -2.02
C LYS A 86 8.63 -8.69 -2.14
N ALA A 87 8.70 -7.37 -2.35
CA ALA A 87 9.95 -6.65 -2.29
C ALA A 87 10.59 -6.78 -0.90
N LEU A 88 11.92 -6.80 -0.85
CA LEU A 88 12.67 -6.74 0.40
C LEU A 88 12.42 -5.41 1.10
N GLY A 89 12.25 -5.47 2.42
CA GLY A 89 12.19 -4.28 3.27
C GLY A 89 13.57 -3.64 3.46
N PRO A 90 13.66 -2.52 4.20
CA PRO A 90 14.93 -1.86 4.53
C PRO A 90 15.96 -2.77 5.20
N ASP A 91 15.49 -3.80 5.92
CA ASP A 91 16.33 -4.77 6.63
C ASP A 91 16.79 -5.94 5.75
N ASP A 92 16.46 -5.94 4.45
CA ASP A 92 16.80 -6.99 3.48
C ASP A 92 16.32 -8.41 3.87
N ILE A 93 15.27 -8.52 4.69
CA ILE A 93 14.71 -9.81 5.11
C ILE A 93 13.64 -10.30 4.11
N PRO A 94 13.85 -11.42 3.41
CA PRO A 94 12.86 -11.98 2.49
C PRO A 94 11.72 -12.69 3.23
N ILE A 95 10.51 -12.58 2.70
CA ILE A 95 9.33 -13.34 3.17
C ILE A 95 9.55 -14.87 3.11
N ALA A 96 10.42 -15.34 2.21
CA ALA A 96 10.81 -16.74 2.13
C ALA A 96 11.50 -17.22 3.42
N LEU A 97 12.26 -16.35 4.10
CA LEU A 97 12.89 -16.69 5.37
C LEU A 97 11.83 -16.93 6.45
N LEU A 98 10.80 -16.09 6.51
CA LEU A 98 9.68 -16.25 7.44
C LEU A 98 8.93 -17.56 7.22
N LYS A 99 8.81 -18.03 5.97
CA LYS A 99 8.20 -19.33 5.65
C LYS A 99 9.03 -20.54 6.05
N ILE A 100 10.36 -20.38 6.14
CA ILE A 100 11.30 -21.45 6.52
C ILE A 100 11.52 -21.48 8.04
N MET A 101 11.18 -20.39 8.75
CA MET A 101 11.35 -20.30 10.20
C MET A 101 10.58 -21.41 10.94
N GLU A 102 11.26 -21.99 11.93
CA GLU A 102 10.68 -22.99 12.82
C GLU A 102 9.62 -22.38 13.75
N ARG A 103 8.63 -23.20 14.15
CA ARG A 103 7.54 -22.80 15.07
C ARG A 103 8.03 -22.12 16.35
N ASN A 104 9.14 -22.57 16.92
CA ASN A 104 9.71 -22.00 18.13
C ASN A 104 10.15 -20.54 17.96
N ARG A 105 10.56 -20.13 16.75
CA ARG A 105 10.94 -18.74 16.47
C ARG A 105 9.74 -17.85 16.18
N ILE A 106 8.63 -18.43 15.73
CA ILE A 106 7.36 -17.72 15.54
C ILE A 106 6.78 -17.27 16.88
N GLN A 107 7.00 -18.02 17.97
CA GLN A 107 6.55 -17.64 19.32
C GLN A 107 7.15 -16.31 19.80
N LEU A 108 8.44 -16.06 19.52
CA LEU A 108 9.07 -14.78 19.84
C LEU A 108 8.42 -13.62 19.08
N LEU A 109 8.05 -13.86 17.82
CA LEU A 109 7.35 -12.88 16.99
C LEU A 109 5.94 -12.60 17.54
N ILE A 110 5.21 -13.63 17.94
CA ILE A 110 3.89 -13.52 18.57
C ILE A 110 3.99 -12.73 19.88
N ALA A 111 4.93 -13.08 20.75
CA ALA A 111 5.14 -12.39 22.03
C ALA A 111 5.50 -10.92 21.81
N PHE A 112 6.33 -10.62 20.81
CA PHE A 112 6.66 -9.24 20.43
C PHE A 112 5.43 -8.46 19.95
N PHE A 113 4.65 -9.01 19.03
CA PHE A 113 3.45 -8.34 18.53
C PHE A 113 2.38 -8.18 19.60
N ASN A 114 2.11 -9.22 20.40
CA ASN A 114 1.18 -9.12 21.53
C ASN A 114 1.63 -8.03 22.52
N LYS A 115 2.93 -7.90 22.79
CA LYS A 115 3.45 -6.78 23.60
C LYS A 115 3.21 -5.40 22.97
N ILE A 116 3.35 -5.26 21.65
CA ILE A 116 3.01 -4.00 20.95
C ILE A 116 1.51 -3.72 21.04
N TYR A 117 0.68 -4.74 20.81
CA TYR A 117 -0.76 -4.63 21.00
C TYR A 117 -1.02 -4.15 22.42
N ASP A 118 -0.55 -4.88 23.44
CA ASP A 118 -0.77 -4.61 24.86
C ASP A 118 -0.42 -3.19 25.27
N THR A 119 0.79 -2.76 24.92
CA THR A 119 1.33 -1.45 25.29
C THR A 119 0.79 -0.31 24.44
N GLY A 120 0.29 -0.59 23.22
CA GLY A 120 -0.07 0.43 22.24
C GLY A 120 1.11 1.25 21.72
N VAL A 121 2.35 0.90 22.09
CA VAL A 121 3.55 1.62 21.69
C VAL A 121 4.11 1.00 20.41
N ILE A 122 4.03 1.75 19.31
CA ILE A 122 4.55 1.35 18.01
C ILE A 122 5.96 1.92 17.82
N PRO A 123 6.93 1.16 17.27
CA PRO A 123 8.26 1.68 16.95
C PRO A 123 8.21 2.89 16.02
N ASN A 124 8.96 3.95 16.35
CA ASN A 124 9.02 5.17 15.54
C ASN A 124 9.49 4.93 14.10
N GLU A 125 10.33 3.92 13.89
CA GLU A 125 10.82 3.52 12.56
C GLU A 125 9.67 3.13 11.62
N TRP A 126 8.57 2.58 12.15
CA TRP A 126 7.40 2.19 11.36
C TRP A 126 6.53 3.39 10.94
N LEU A 127 6.78 4.57 11.53
CA LEU A 127 6.11 5.82 11.17
C LEU A 127 6.81 6.52 9.99
N VAL A 128 7.97 6.02 9.56
CA VAL A 128 8.74 6.58 8.45
C VAL A 128 8.33 5.90 7.14
N SER A 129 7.98 6.69 6.13
CA SER A 129 7.68 6.17 4.78
C SER A 129 8.87 6.34 3.84
N SER A 130 9.22 5.29 3.11
CA SER A 130 10.22 5.30 2.05
C SER A 130 9.54 5.29 0.68
N LYS A 131 9.81 6.30 -0.16
CA LYS A 131 9.30 6.36 -1.54
C LYS A 131 10.16 5.47 -2.45
N VAL A 132 9.60 4.35 -2.89
CA VAL A 132 10.24 3.49 -3.90
C VAL A 132 9.63 3.81 -5.27
N SER A 133 10.45 4.33 -6.18
CA SER A 133 10.02 4.58 -7.56
C SER A 133 10.12 3.29 -8.37
N PRO A 134 9.03 2.77 -8.98
CA PRO A 134 9.14 1.60 -9.83
C PRO A 134 9.97 1.92 -11.08
N MET A 135 11.03 1.16 -11.29
CA MET A 135 11.85 1.26 -12.50
C MET A 135 11.00 0.80 -13.70
N LYS A 136 10.74 1.71 -14.65
CA LYS A 136 10.05 1.35 -15.90
C LYS A 136 11.09 0.73 -16.83
N LEU A 137 10.91 -0.52 -17.25
CA LEU A 137 11.66 -1.05 -18.38
C LEU A 137 11.37 -0.18 -19.61
N GLY A 138 12.40 0.50 -20.11
CA GLY A 138 12.34 1.17 -21.40
C GLY A 138 12.01 0.13 -22.46
N ARG A 139 11.08 0.45 -23.36
CA ARG A 139 10.87 -0.36 -24.56
C ARG A 139 12.15 -0.26 -25.38
N LEU A 140 12.85 -1.38 -25.55
CA LEU A 140 13.85 -1.57 -26.60
C LEU A 140 13.17 -1.55 -27.97
#